data_AF-A0A965QCP7-F1
#
_entry.id   AF-A0A965QCP7-F1
#
_cell.length_a   1.000
_cell.length_b   1.000
_cell.length_c   1.000
_cell.angle_alpha   90.00
_cell.angle_beta   90.00
_cell.angle_gamma   90.00
#
_symmetry.space_group_name_H-M   'P 1'
#
loop_
_entity.id
_entity.type
_entity.pdbx_description
1 polymer ?
#
loop_
_entity_poly.entity_id
_entity_poly.type
_entity_poly.pdbx_seq_one_letter_code
_entity_poly.pdbx_strand_id
1 'polypeptide(L)'
;MKQIGIFALLLGLVTVGGGFAFTALYPGAEGARAVWTSAAISAVVQGIGFGFAFYLRKVNVMAGWGAGMLLRLLTVGLYGMIFIKVLGLQSAPALISMVAFFFVTTLFEPLLLKP
;
A
#
# COMPACT_ATOMS: atom_id res chain seq x y z
N MET A 1 -18.06 1.76 10.48
CA MET A 1 -17.05 2.62 11.13
C MET A 1 -15.96 1.82 11.86
N LYS A 2 -16.29 0.88 12.75
CA LYS A 2 -15.27 0.06 13.47
C LYS A 2 -14.23 -0.61 12.55
N GLN A 3 -14.67 -1.28 11.47
CA GLN A 3 -13.78 -1.93 10.51
C GLN A 3 -12.84 -0.96 9.78
N ILE A 4 -13.32 0.25 9.45
CA ILE A 4 -12.50 1.30 8.83
C ILE A 4 -11.43 1.77 9.82
N GLY A 5 -11.78 1.98 11.09
CA GLY A 5 -10.82 2.34 12.13
C GLY A 5 -9.75 1.26 12.35
N ILE A 6 -10.15 -0.02 12.36
CA ILE A 6 -9.20 -1.13 12.46
C ILE A 6 -8.28 -1.17 11.23
N PHE A 7 -8.81 -1.02 10.02
CA PHE A 7 -7.99 -0.98 8.81
C PHE A 7 -7.00 0.17 8.84
N ALA A 8 -7.45 1.38 9.19
CA ALA A 8 -6.59 2.56 9.29
C ALA A 8 -5.45 2.36 10.32
N LEU A 9 -5.75 1.72 11.46
CA LEU A 9 -4.74 1.37 12.45
C LEU A 9 -3.72 0.35 11.89
N LEU A 10 -4.20 -0.73 11.29
CA LEU A 10 -3.32 -1.76 10.70
C LEU A 10 -2.47 -1.19 9.57
N LEU A 11 -3.05 -0.33 8.74
CA LEU A 11 -2.36 0.39 7.69
C LEU A 11 -1.25 1.26 8.29
N GLY A 12 -1.55 2.08 9.30
CA GLY A 12 -0.56 2.89 10.00
C GLY A 12 0.57 2.05 10.60
N LEU A 13 0.24 0.93 11.26
CA LEU A 13 1.22 0.02 11.84
C LEU A 13 2.13 -0.61 10.78
N VAL A 14 1.58 -1.04 9.66
CA VAL A 14 2.38 -1.62 8.57
C VAL A 14 3.23 -0.56 7.88
N THR A 15 2.68 0.62 7.61
CA THR A 15 3.41 1.73 6.99
C THR A 15 4.58 2.16 7.87
N VAL A 16 4.36 2.40 9.16
CA VAL A 16 5.41 2.85 10.08
C VAL A 16 6.38 1.73 10.39
N GLY A 17 5.88 0.56 10.82
CA GLY A 17 6.72 -0.58 11.19
C GLY A 17 7.52 -1.14 10.01
N GLY A 18 6.86 -1.32 8.87
CA GLY A 18 7.55 -1.73 7.64
C GLY A 18 8.48 -0.66 7.09
N GLY A 19 8.14 0.63 7.22
CA GLY A 19 9.03 1.74 6.86
C GLY A 19 10.35 1.69 7.63
N PHE A 20 10.30 1.49 8.95
CA PHE A 20 11.51 1.28 9.76
C PHE A 20 12.26 0.01 9.37
N ALA A 21 11.57 -1.12 9.21
CA ALA A 21 12.19 -2.39 8.84
C ALA A 21 12.93 -2.31 7.48
N PHE A 22 12.29 -1.74 6.46
CA PHE A 22 12.92 -1.56 5.15
C PHE A 22 14.04 -0.52 5.17
N THR A 23 13.94 0.55 5.96
CA THR A 23 15.04 1.52 6.10
C THR A 23 16.28 0.87 6.71
N ALA A 24 16.12 -0.11 7.62
CA ALA A 24 17.24 -0.88 8.15
C ALA A 24 17.90 -1.79 7.09
N LEU A 25 17.13 -2.31 6.13
CA LEU A 25 17.64 -3.12 5.01
C LEU A 25 18.30 -2.29 3.90
N TYR A 26 17.91 -1.01 3.79
CA TYR A 26 18.42 -0.07 2.80
C TYR A 26 19.01 1.17 3.50
N PRO A 27 20.16 1.02 4.18
CA PRO A 27 20.75 2.09 4.96
C PRO A 27 21.17 3.28 4.08
N GLY A 28 21.09 4.49 4.65
CA GLY A 28 21.42 5.74 3.99
C GLY A 28 20.20 6.58 3.62
N ALA A 29 20.44 7.88 3.40
CA ALA A 29 19.36 8.86 3.18
C ALA A 29 18.54 8.58 1.91
N GLU A 30 19.18 8.09 0.84
CA GLU A 30 18.49 7.80 -0.42
C GLU A 30 17.58 6.57 -0.33
N GLY A 31 18.06 5.50 0.31
CA GLY A 31 17.27 4.29 0.56
C GLY A 31 16.08 4.58 1.46
N ALA A 32 16.31 5.31 2.56
CA ALA A 32 15.24 5.78 3.44
C ALA A 32 14.19 6.62 2.71
N ARG A 33 14.62 7.58 1.86
CA ARG A 33 13.70 8.41 1.08
C ARG A 33 12.84 7.55 0.14
N ALA A 34 13.44 6.59 -0.55
CA ALA A 34 12.72 5.67 -1.43
C ALA A 34 11.67 4.84 -0.67
N VAL A 35 12.04 4.28 0.49
CA VAL A 35 11.14 3.49 1.34
C VAL A 35 9.99 4.34 1.88
N TRP A 36 10.26 5.51 2.47
CA TRP A 36 9.20 6.33 3.07
C TRP A 36 8.27 6.95 2.03
N THR A 37 8.80 7.31 0.86
CA THR A 37 7.97 7.76 -0.27
C THR A 37 7.03 6.63 -0.74
N SER A 38 7.56 5.41 -0.85
CA SER A 38 6.78 4.23 -1.22
C SER A 38 5.71 3.91 -0.17
N ALA A 39 6.06 3.93 1.11
CA ALA A 39 5.16 3.77 2.25
C ALA A 39 3.98 4.76 2.20
N ALA A 40 4.26 6.04 1.95
CA ALA A 40 3.22 7.08 1.88
C ALA A 40 2.25 6.86 0.71
N ILE A 41 2.79 6.61 -0.49
CA ILE A 41 1.98 6.34 -1.69
C ILE A 41 1.15 5.06 -1.48
N SER A 42 1.76 4.00 -0.97
CA SER A 42 1.07 2.76 -0.65
C SER A 42 -0.08 3.00 0.34
N ALA A 43 0.13 3.79 1.39
CA ALA A 43 -0.91 4.06 2.37
C ALA A 43 -2.14 4.73 1.74
N VAL A 44 -1.92 5.73 0.88
CA VAL A 44 -3.01 6.41 0.17
C VAL A 44 -3.77 5.43 -0.73
N VAL A 45 -3.05 4.66 -1.54
CA VAL A 45 -3.65 3.70 -2.47
C VAL A 45 -4.42 2.60 -1.74
N GLN A 46 -3.89 2.08 -0.63
CA GLN A 46 -4.58 1.09 0.18
C GLN A 46 -5.82 1.64 0.86
N GLY A 47 -5.76 2.88 1.36
CA GLY A 47 -6.94 3.56 1.91
C GLY A 47 -8.06 3.68 0.89
N ILE A 48 -7.74 4.10 -0.34
CA ILE A 48 -8.71 4.20 -1.44
C ILE A 48 -9.24 2.82 -1.84
N GLY A 49 -8.36 1.85 -2.05
CA GLY A 49 -8.73 0.49 -2.45
C GLY A 49 -9.65 -0.20 -1.44
N PHE A 50 -9.31 -0.14 -0.16
CA PHE A 50 -10.16 -0.65 0.91
C PHE A 50 -11.48 0.11 1.01
N GLY A 51 -11.46 1.44 0.81
CA GLY A 51 -12.68 2.26 0.76
C GLY A 51 -13.68 1.76 -0.28
N PHE A 52 -13.21 1.48 -1.51
CA PHE A 52 -14.05 0.89 -2.57
C PHE A 52 -14.57 -0.50 -2.20
N ALA A 53 -13.69 -1.38 -1.71
CA ALA A 53 -14.08 -2.72 -1.30
C ALA A 53 -15.11 -2.71 -0.17
N PHE A 54 -14.93 -1.83 0.82
CA PHE A 54 -15.84 -1.65 1.95
C PHE A 54 -17.20 -1.10 1.52
N TYR A 55 -17.21 -0.15 0.58
CA TYR A 55 -18.45 0.41 0.04
C TYR A 55 -19.28 -0.65 -0.71
N LEU A 56 -18.61 -1.48 -1.52
CA LEU A 56 -19.27 -2.50 -2.35
C LEU A 56 -19.50 -3.83 -1.64
N ARG A 57 -19.00 -4.04 -0.42
CA ARG A 57 -19.03 -5.35 0.27
C ARG A 57 -20.41 -6.01 0.38
N LYS A 58 -21.48 -5.21 0.48
CA LYS A 58 -22.87 -5.71 0.61
C LYS A 58 -23.52 -6.06 -0.73
N VAL A 59 -22.97 -5.57 -1.84
CA VAL A 59 -23.53 -5.73 -3.19
C VAL A 59 -22.68 -6.71 -3.98
N ASN A 60 -21.38 -6.46 -4.05
CA ASN A 60 -20.41 -7.31 -4.74
C ASN A 60 -19.00 -7.02 -4.19
N VAL A 61 -18.62 -7.76 -3.14
CA VAL A 61 -17.31 -7.63 -2.50
C VAL A 61 -16.15 -7.90 -3.47
N MET A 62 -16.34 -8.82 -4.41
CA MET A 62 -15.32 -9.18 -5.39
C MET A 62 -15.06 -8.05 -6.39
N ALA A 63 -16.10 -7.33 -6.82
CA ALA A 63 -15.94 -6.16 -7.70
C ALA A 63 -15.15 -5.04 -7.00
N GLY A 64 -15.47 -4.74 -5.74
CA GLY A 64 -14.75 -3.72 -4.98
C GLY A 64 -13.30 -4.10 -4.67
N TRP A 65 -13.06 -5.36 -4.31
CA TRP A 65 -11.71 -5.89 -4.11
C TRP A 65 -10.90 -5.90 -5.41
N GLY A 66 -11.52 -6.33 -6.52
CA GLY A 66 -10.90 -6.33 -7.86
C GLY A 66 -10.54 -4.93 -8.33
N ALA A 67 -11.39 -3.92 -8.09
CA ALA A 67 -11.06 -2.52 -8.37
C ALA A 67 -9.84 -2.04 -7.56
N GLY A 68 -9.75 -2.42 -6.28
CA GLY A 68 -8.56 -2.17 -5.47
C GLY A 68 -7.30 -2.83 -6.02
N MET A 69 -7.40 -4.06 -6.54
CA MET A 69 -6.27 -4.74 -7.20
C MET A 69 -5.81 -4.06 -8.49
N LEU A 70 -6.75 -3.60 -9.32
CA LEU A 70 -6.42 -2.82 -10.50
C LEU A 70 -5.70 -1.52 -10.12
N LEU A 71 -6.18 -0.81 -9.10
CA LEU A 71 -5.53 0.40 -8.61
C LEU A 71 -4.08 0.14 -8.16
N ARG A 72 -3.83 -0.96 -7.44
CA ARG A 72 -2.48 -1.37 -7.01
C ARG A 72 -1.59 -1.69 -8.20
N LEU A 73 -2.08 -2.48 -9.15
CA LEU A 73 -1.32 -2.85 -10.34
C LEU A 73 -0.93 -1.62 -11.15
N LEU A 74 -1.89 -0.70 -11.39
CA LEU A 74 -1.64 0.57 -12.05
C LEU A 74 -0.62 1.41 -11.27
N THR A 75 -0.74 1.45 -9.95
CA THR A 75 0.22 2.18 -9.11
C THR A 75 1.62 1.59 -9.26
N VAL A 76 1.80 0.27 -9.17
CA VAL A 76 3.12 -0.38 -9.37
C VAL A 76 3.70 -0.08 -10.74
N GLY A 77 2.89 -0.21 -11.79
CA GLY A 77 3.32 0.08 -13.16
C GLY A 77 3.75 1.54 -13.34
N LEU A 78 2.88 2.49 -12.97
CA LEU A 78 3.19 3.92 -13.09
C LEU A 78 4.37 4.33 -12.20
N TYR A 79 4.44 3.79 -10.98
CA TYR A 79 5.49 4.09 -10.04
C TYR A 79 6.85 3.62 -10.56
N GLY A 80 6.92 2.38 -11.02
CA GLY A 80 8.13 1.79 -11.58
C GLY A 80 8.60 2.44 -12.89
N MET A 81 7.67 2.80 -13.76
CA MET A 81 8.01 3.35 -15.09
C MET A 81 8.30 4.85 -15.06
N ILE A 82 7.60 5.60 -14.23
CA ILE A 82 7.58 7.07 -14.28
C ILE A 82 8.09 7.66 -12.96
N PHE A 83 7.40 7.40 -11.85
CA PHE A 83 7.64 8.17 -10.62
C PHE A 83 9.01 7.93 -9.99
N ILE A 84 9.56 6.71 -10.05
CA ILE A 84 10.92 6.45 -9.54
C ILE A 84 11.95 7.36 -10.22
N LYS A 85 11.84 7.53 -11.54
CA LYS A 85 12.74 8.41 -12.31
C LYS A 85 12.48 9.88 -12.00
N VAL A 86 11.22 10.29 -12.03
CA VAL A 86 10.81 11.69 -11.78
C VAL A 86 11.21 12.16 -10.38
N LEU A 87 11.12 11.28 -9.38
CA LEU A 87 11.44 11.57 -7.99
C LEU A 87 12.91 11.26 -7.62
N GLY A 88 13.71 10.77 -8.57
CA GLY A 88 15.10 10.39 -8.35
C GLY A 88 15.28 9.35 -7.25
N LEU A 89 14.41 8.34 -7.18
CA LEU A 89 14.44 7.31 -6.13
C LEU A 89 15.30 6.14 -6.55
N GLN A 90 15.90 5.46 -5.57
CA GLN A 90 16.56 4.19 -5.80
C GLN A 90 15.52 3.11 -6.11
N SER A 91 15.65 2.46 -7.27
CA SER A 91 14.61 1.58 -7.81
C SER A 91 14.30 0.36 -6.92
N ALA A 92 15.35 -0.32 -6.42
CA ALA A 92 15.21 -1.52 -5.61
C ALA A 92 14.45 -1.26 -4.29
N PRO A 93 14.88 -0.33 -3.41
CA PRO A 93 14.14 -0.03 -2.17
C PRO A 93 12.73 0.48 -2.44
N ALA A 94 12.53 1.28 -3.49
CA ALA A 94 11.21 1.82 -3.84
C ALA A 94 10.21 0.70 -4.22
N LEU A 95 10.56 -0.14 -5.20
CA LEU A 95 9.65 -1.18 -5.69
C LEU A 95 9.41 -2.29 -4.68
N ILE A 96 10.48 -2.78 -4.05
CA ILE A 96 10.37 -3.91 -3.12
C ILE A 96 9.54 -3.53 -1.90
N SER A 97 9.78 -2.35 -1.31
CA SER A 97 8.99 -1.89 -0.17
C SER A 97 7.52 -1.63 -0.56
N MET A 98 7.26 -0.99 -1.71
CA MET A 98 5.90 -0.73 -2.18
C MET A 98 5.08 -2.01 -2.39
N VAL A 99 5.67 -3.01 -3.07
CA VAL A 99 5.01 -4.30 -3.29
C VAL A 99 4.76 -5.01 -1.96
N ALA A 100 5.72 -4.98 -1.03
CA ALA A 100 5.55 -5.57 0.28
C ALA A 100 4.43 -4.87 1.09
N PHE A 101 4.38 -3.53 1.08
CA PHE A 101 3.30 -2.78 1.74
C PHE A 101 1.94 -3.18 1.18
N PHE A 102 1.79 -3.20 -0.15
CA PHE A 102 0.55 -3.64 -0.80
C PHE A 102 0.19 -5.06 -0.44
N PHE A 103 1.14 -5.98 -0.47
CA PHE A 103 0.89 -7.38 -0.15
C PHE A 103 0.39 -7.54 1.29
N VAL A 104 1.15 -7.05 2.28
CA VAL A 104 0.82 -7.24 3.70
C VAL A 104 -0.53 -6.62 4.04
N THR A 105 -0.80 -5.41 3.58
CA THR A 105 -2.07 -4.73 3.89
C THR A 105 -3.27 -5.38 3.18
N THR A 106 -3.06 -5.96 1.99
CA THR A 106 -4.08 -6.74 1.29
C THR A 106 -4.51 -7.98 2.07
N LEU A 107 -3.59 -8.63 2.81
CA LEU A 107 -3.91 -9.81 3.62
C LEU A 107 -4.96 -9.53 4.71
N PHE A 108 -5.05 -8.28 5.18
CA PHE A 108 -6.04 -7.91 6.20
C PHE A 108 -7.43 -7.66 5.61
N GLU A 109 -7.54 -7.33 4.32
CA GLU A 109 -8.82 -6.89 3.73
C GLU A 109 -9.92 -7.96 3.84
N PRO A 110 -9.70 -9.25 3.49
CA PRO A 110 -10.74 -10.26 3.58
C PRO A 110 -11.27 -10.45 5.01
N LEU A 111 -10.42 -10.25 6.03
CA LEU A 111 -10.81 -10.35 7.44
C LEU A 111 -11.75 -9.23 7.86
N LEU A 112 -11.62 -8.05 7.26
CA LEU A 112 -12.36 -6.84 7.62
C LEU A 112 -13.59 -6.60 6.72
N LEU A 113 -13.63 -7.24 5.55
CA LEU A 113 -14.71 -7.16 4.58
C LEU A 113 -15.82 -8.21 4.79
N LYS A 114 -15.68 -9.10 5.77
CA LYS A 114 -16.75 -10.05 6.15
C LYS A 114 -18.05 -9.30 6.44
N PRO A 115 -19.20 -9.73 5.86
CA PRO A 115 -20.52 -9.14 6.10
C PRO A 115 -20.90 -9.10 7.58
#